data_AF-A0A3A8KLL3-F1
#
_entry.id   AF-A0A3A8KLL3-F1
#
_cell.length_a   1.000
_cell.length_b   1.000
_cell.length_c   1.000
_cell.angle_alpha   90.00
_cell.angle_beta   90.00
_cell.angle_gamma   90.00
#
_symmetry.space_group_name_H-M   'P 1'
#
loop_
_entity.id
_entity.type
_entity.pdbx_description
1 polymer ?
#
loop_
_entity_poly.entity_id
_entity_poly.type
_entity_poly.pdbx_seq_one_letter_code
_entity_poly.pdbx_strand_id
1 'polypeptide(L)'
;MRQKALLALLLVGACAKPREERAHPPNVSASPSKSAALNAPERPQPPGAVVVRTDVGTFEAPSVRLMVTFTEGEAPPALEVALSAQAEGGRQWAVLASVEPAFPKTKHATARLTRMPLQVGLASAELRGPSGPPTLASDGTLELNVTGREVHGTVRTKDADLSATFEGPLSVECMVPAAWLQGPDTHASPGAPVPVAPSSARGSTVVPDEAGTTARCRALKEQFR
;
A
#
# COMPACT_ATOMS: atom_id res chain seq x y z
N MET A 1 76.12 -1.15 -20.79
CA MET A 1 76.87 -1.88 -19.74
C MET A 1 76.26 -1.54 -18.40
N ARG A 2 75.92 -2.56 -17.58
CA ARG A 2 75.94 -2.66 -16.07
C ARG A 2 75.29 -1.51 -15.25
N GLN A 3 74.58 -1.66 -14.13
CA GLN A 3 74.29 -2.67 -13.11
C GLN A 3 73.20 -2.06 -12.18
N LYS A 4 72.15 -2.81 -11.76
CA LYS A 4 71.87 -3.33 -10.39
C LYS A 4 71.88 -2.28 -9.25
N ALA A 5 70.74 -1.96 -8.60
CA ALA A 5 70.01 -2.69 -7.53
C ALA A 5 70.43 -2.29 -6.09
N LEU A 6 69.45 -2.23 -5.16
CA LEU A 6 69.46 -2.58 -3.71
C LEU A 6 68.50 -1.65 -2.89
N LEU A 7 67.38 -2.17 -2.34
CA LEU A 7 67.11 -2.60 -0.94
C LEU A 7 66.98 -1.44 0.09
N ALA A 8 66.22 -1.47 1.20
CA ALA A 8 64.97 -2.07 1.69
C ALA A 8 64.84 -1.70 3.21
N LEU A 9 63.61 -1.78 3.75
CA LEU A 9 63.20 -2.10 5.16
C LEU A 9 63.12 -1.03 6.29
N LEU A 10 61.87 -0.94 6.82
CA LEU A 10 61.36 -1.05 8.22
C LEU A 10 61.60 0.05 9.30
N LEU A 11 60.52 0.46 9.98
CA LEU A 11 60.10 0.06 11.35
C LEU A 11 58.89 0.91 11.82
N VAL A 12 57.71 0.31 12.09
CA VAL A 12 57.13 -0.03 13.41
C VAL A 12 56.69 1.19 14.26
N GLY A 13 55.37 1.35 14.41
CA GLY A 13 54.73 2.18 15.43
C GLY A 13 53.59 1.40 16.10
N ALA A 14 53.72 1.17 17.40
CA ALA A 14 52.95 0.23 18.20
C ALA A 14 51.67 0.82 18.83
N CYS A 15 50.76 -0.11 19.12
CA CYS A 15 49.66 -0.17 20.10
C CYS A 15 49.48 0.94 21.15
N ALA A 16 48.23 1.36 21.37
CA ALA A 16 47.60 1.42 22.71
C ALA A 16 46.07 1.58 22.62
N LYS A 17 45.33 0.64 23.21
CA LYS A 17 43.99 0.84 23.81
C LYS A 17 44.18 0.91 25.33
N PRO A 18 43.27 1.57 26.06
CA PRO A 18 42.48 0.77 27.01
C PRO A 18 40.99 1.14 27.05
N ARG A 19 40.27 0.32 27.83
CA ARG A 19 38.84 0.11 27.99
C ARG A 19 38.46 0.50 29.42
N GLU A 20 37.33 1.19 29.61
CA GLU A 20 36.66 1.43 30.91
C GLU A 20 35.14 1.47 30.61
N GLU A 21 34.33 0.44 30.90
CA GLU A 21 33.75 0.03 32.21
C GLU A 21 32.56 0.92 32.67
N ARG A 22 31.37 0.63 32.12
CA ARG A 22 30.08 0.35 32.78
C ARG A 22 29.51 1.30 33.87
N ALA A 23 28.30 1.84 33.60
CA ALA A 23 27.15 1.86 34.54
C ALA A 23 25.79 2.15 33.81
N HIS A 24 24.78 1.30 34.02
CA HIS A 24 23.32 1.47 33.76
C HIS A 24 22.62 2.01 35.04
N PRO A 25 21.26 2.19 35.22
CA PRO A 25 20.01 1.95 34.42
C PRO A 25 18.95 3.13 34.59
N PRO A 26 17.59 2.94 34.67
CA PRO A 26 16.55 2.43 33.74
C PRO A 26 15.38 3.43 33.41
N ASN A 27 14.52 3.06 32.43
CA ASN A 27 13.09 3.41 32.21
C ASN A 27 12.63 4.89 32.18
N VAL A 28 12.03 5.34 31.05
CA VAL A 28 10.64 5.88 30.98
C VAL A 28 10.14 5.77 29.52
N SER A 29 8.94 5.19 29.38
CA SER A 29 8.10 5.18 28.19
C SER A 29 7.66 6.59 27.79
N ALA A 30 7.88 7.00 26.53
CA ALA A 30 7.14 8.09 25.92
C ALA A 30 7.11 7.91 24.40
N SER A 31 5.99 7.39 23.90
CA SER A 31 5.56 7.67 22.53
C SER A 31 5.34 9.18 22.36
N PRO A 32 5.63 9.74 21.18
CA PRO A 32 4.82 10.81 20.65
C PRO A 32 4.18 10.39 19.32
N SER A 33 2.84 10.37 19.37
CA SER A 33 1.95 11.06 18.42
C SER A 33 2.18 10.76 16.93
N LYS A 34 1.40 9.86 16.31
CA LYS A 34 0.03 10.15 15.81
C LYS A 34 -0.09 11.49 15.08
N SER A 35 0.84 11.82 14.19
CA SER A 35 0.68 12.89 13.17
C SER A 35 1.62 12.75 11.95
N ALA A 36 2.63 11.88 11.99
CA ALA A 36 3.59 11.74 10.87
C ALA A 36 3.15 10.81 9.72
N ALA A 37 2.03 10.09 9.87
CA ALA A 37 1.60 9.08 8.90
C ALA A 37 0.86 9.64 7.67
N LEU A 38 0.58 10.94 7.61
CA LEU A 38 -0.19 11.57 6.52
C LEU A 38 0.66 12.38 5.53
N ASN A 39 1.97 12.55 5.78
CA ASN A 39 2.89 13.27 4.88
C ASN A 39 4.27 12.60 4.79
N ALA A 40 4.37 11.31 5.12
CA ALA A 40 5.60 10.58 4.85
C ALA A 40 5.80 10.51 3.33
N PRO A 41 6.96 10.95 2.79
CA PRO A 41 7.29 10.70 1.39
C PRO A 41 7.11 9.20 1.12
N GLU A 42 6.29 8.86 0.12
CA GLU A 42 6.13 7.48 -0.33
C GLU A 42 7.54 6.96 -0.63
N ARG A 43 8.00 5.96 0.15
CA ARG A 43 9.33 5.38 -0.06
C ARG A 43 9.38 4.83 -1.48
N PRO A 44 10.53 4.93 -2.18
CA PRO A 44 10.70 4.30 -3.48
C PRO A 44 10.24 2.84 -3.41
N GLN A 45 9.30 2.46 -4.27
CA GLN A 45 8.83 1.09 -4.30
C GLN A 45 9.94 0.23 -4.93
N PRO A 46 10.28 -0.94 -4.35
CA PRO A 46 11.24 -1.83 -4.99
C PRO A 46 10.71 -2.28 -6.36
N PRO A 47 11.59 -2.47 -7.36
CA PRO A 47 11.26 -3.18 -8.60
C PRO A 47 10.46 -4.44 -8.31
N GLY A 48 9.44 -4.74 -9.11
CA GLY A 48 8.40 -5.67 -8.71
C GLY A 48 7.74 -6.42 -9.85
N ALA A 49 6.89 -7.39 -9.49
CA ALA A 49 6.30 -8.34 -10.44
C ALA A 49 5.21 -7.75 -11.33
N VAL A 50 4.71 -6.55 -11.02
CA VAL A 50 3.78 -5.81 -11.89
C VAL A 50 4.58 -4.96 -12.85
N VAL A 51 4.27 -5.09 -14.14
CA VAL A 51 4.84 -4.24 -15.19
C VAL A 51 3.75 -3.34 -15.73
N VAL A 52 3.97 -2.03 -15.66
CA VAL A 52 3.13 -1.01 -16.29
C VAL A 52 3.82 -0.51 -17.54
N ARG A 53 3.19 -0.69 -18.69
CA ARG A 53 3.67 -0.19 -19.98
C ARG A 53 2.88 1.05 -20.37
N THR A 54 3.59 2.12 -20.65
CA THR A 54 3.08 3.40 -21.16
C THR A 54 3.88 3.79 -22.40
N ASP A 55 3.42 4.80 -23.14
CA ASP A 55 4.18 5.33 -24.28
C ASP A 55 5.47 6.06 -23.84
N VAL A 56 5.53 6.52 -22.58
CA VAL A 56 6.69 7.23 -22.00
C VAL A 56 7.68 6.33 -21.26
N GLY A 57 7.42 5.02 -21.26
CA GLY A 57 8.29 3.99 -20.71
C GLY A 57 7.59 2.95 -19.85
N THR A 58 8.42 2.17 -19.16
CA THR A 58 7.99 1.09 -18.28
C THR A 58 8.15 1.49 -16.82
N PHE A 59 7.16 1.13 -16.00
CA PHE A 59 7.19 1.29 -14.55
C PHE A 59 6.95 -0.07 -13.91
N GLU A 60 7.46 -0.24 -12.69
CA GLU A 60 7.33 -1.49 -11.94
C GLU A 60 6.73 -1.26 -10.57
N ALA A 61 5.97 -2.25 -10.10
CA ALA A 61 5.38 -2.28 -8.76
C ALA A 61 5.39 -3.71 -8.22
N PRO A 62 5.40 -3.93 -6.89
CA PRO A 62 5.38 -5.27 -6.32
C PRO A 62 4.08 -6.03 -6.59
N SER A 63 2.93 -5.34 -6.56
CA SER A 63 1.60 -5.94 -6.76
C SER A 63 0.56 -4.86 -7.04
N VAL A 64 -0.56 -5.25 -7.65
CA VAL A 64 -1.79 -4.46 -7.63
C VAL A 64 -2.49 -4.75 -6.30
N ARG A 65 -2.86 -3.70 -5.55
CA ARG A 65 -3.52 -3.85 -4.24
C ARG A 65 -5.02 -3.74 -4.39
N LEU A 66 -5.77 -4.68 -3.83
CA LEU A 66 -7.19 -4.51 -3.51
C LEU A 66 -7.30 -4.17 -2.03
N MET A 67 -7.58 -2.91 -1.74
CA MET A 67 -7.86 -2.39 -0.41
C MET A 67 -9.33 -2.61 -0.10
N VAL A 68 -9.60 -3.25 1.04
CA VAL A 68 -10.94 -3.66 1.47
C VAL A 68 -11.21 -3.08 2.82
N THR A 69 -12.13 -2.13 2.90
CA THR A 69 -12.51 -1.50 4.17
C THR A 69 -13.86 -2.01 4.64
N PHE A 70 -13.85 -2.77 5.72
CA PHE A 70 -15.05 -3.16 6.45
C PHE A 70 -15.38 -2.12 7.51
N THR A 71 -16.65 -1.76 7.60
CA THR A 71 -17.20 -0.98 8.72
C THR A 71 -18.00 -1.90 9.65
N GLU A 72 -18.36 -1.39 10.83
CA GLU A 72 -19.29 -2.08 11.72
C GLU A 72 -20.63 -2.37 11.03
N GLY A 73 -21.28 -3.47 11.44
CA GLY A 73 -22.56 -3.92 10.91
C GLY A 73 -22.46 -4.85 9.69
N GLU A 74 -23.53 -4.87 8.91
CA GLU A 74 -23.70 -5.77 7.75
C GLU A 74 -23.54 -5.06 6.40
N ALA A 75 -23.12 -3.80 6.40
CA ALA A 75 -22.86 -3.07 5.17
C ALA A 75 -21.78 -3.79 4.33
N PRO A 76 -21.91 -3.81 2.99
CA PRO A 76 -20.85 -4.29 2.11
C PRO A 76 -19.55 -3.50 2.33
N PRO A 77 -18.37 -4.14 2.19
CA PRO A 77 -17.10 -3.42 2.31
C PRO A 77 -16.94 -2.40 1.18
N ALA A 78 -16.25 -1.30 1.48
CA ALA A 78 -15.71 -0.43 0.45
C ALA A 78 -14.49 -1.10 -0.19
N LEU A 79 -14.42 -1.06 -1.52
CA LEU A 79 -13.37 -1.71 -2.29
C LEU A 79 -12.65 -0.70 -3.18
N GLU A 80 -11.32 -0.68 -3.07
CA GLU A 80 -10.47 0.19 -3.88
C GLU A 80 -9.33 -0.63 -4.48
N VAL A 81 -9.14 -0.52 -5.80
CA VAL A 81 -7.98 -1.08 -6.50
C VAL A 81 -6.95 0.01 -6.66
N ALA A 82 -5.74 -0.23 -6.15
CA ALA A 82 -4.65 0.72 -6.14
C ALA A 82 -3.39 0.09 -6.75
N LEU A 83 -2.75 0.81 -7.65
CA LEU A 83 -1.44 0.49 -8.20
C LEU A 83 -0.64 1.79 -8.24
N SER A 84 0.56 1.77 -7.65
CA SER A 84 1.55 2.84 -7.74
C SER A 84 2.83 2.16 -8.20
N ALA A 85 3.39 2.60 -9.31
CA ALA A 85 4.53 1.99 -9.98
C ALA A 85 5.61 3.04 -10.21
N GLN A 86 6.87 2.63 -10.18
CA GLN A 86 8.02 3.53 -10.31
C GLN A 86 8.91 3.07 -11.46
N ALA A 87 9.43 4.04 -12.21
CA ALA A 87 10.45 3.81 -13.23
C ALA A 87 11.84 4.17 -12.71
N GLU A 88 12.87 3.66 -13.39
CA GLU A 88 14.23 4.17 -13.23
C GLU A 88 14.27 5.69 -13.46
N GLY A 89 14.96 6.42 -12.58
CA GLY A 89 14.97 7.89 -12.59
C GLY A 89 13.87 8.58 -11.77
N GLY A 90 13.08 7.83 -11.01
CA GLY A 90 12.21 8.38 -9.96
C GLY A 90 10.83 8.86 -10.43
N ARG A 91 10.50 8.68 -11.71
CA ARG A 91 9.13 8.89 -12.22
C ARG A 91 8.18 7.87 -11.62
N GLN A 92 6.94 8.29 -11.34
CA GLN A 92 5.90 7.42 -10.79
C GLN A 92 4.65 7.47 -11.66
N TRP A 93 3.99 6.34 -11.80
CA TRP A 93 2.69 6.21 -12.43
C TRP A 93 1.74 5.52 -11.47
N ALA A 94 0.52 6.01 -11.31
CA ALA A 94 -0.44 5.44 -10.38
C ALA A 94 -1.86 5.41 -10.93
N VAL A 95 -2.63 4.42 -10.49
CA VAL A 95 -4.07 4.35 -10.66
C VAL A 95 -4.75 3.97 -9.35
N LEU A 96 -5.85 4.62 -9.04
CA LEU A 96 -6.72 4.32 -7.91
C LEU A 96 -8.16 4.27 -8.41
N ALA A 97 -8.88 3.21 -8.08
CA ALA A 97 -10.25 3.00 -8.56
C ALA A 97 -11.15 2.48 -7.44
N SER A 98 -12.28 3.13 -7.20
CA SER A 98 -13.31 2.59 -6.32
C SER A 98 -14.21 1.65 -7.12
N VAL A 99 -14.29 0.38 -6.71
CA VAL A 99 -15.00 -0.67 -7.45
C VAL A 99 -16.26 -1.12 -6.70
N GLU A 100 -17.18 -1.76 -7.42
CA GLU A 100 -18.41 -2.26 -6.83
C GLU A 100 -18.14 -3.35 -5.78
N PRO A 101 -18.95 -3.46 -4.71
CA PRO A 101 -18.84 -4.56 -3.74
C PRO A 101 -18.95 -5.97 -4.35
N ALA A 102 -19.52 -6.09 -5.56
CA ALA A 102 -19.61 -7.33 -6.31
C ALA A 102 -18.31 -7.71 -7.05
N PHE A 103 -17.32 -6.82 -7.14
CA PHE A 103 -16.06 -7.03 -7.87
C PHE A 103 -15.34 -8.34 -7.51
N PRO A 104 -15.25 -8.76 -6.24
CA PRO A 104 -14.65 -10.05 -5.88
C PRO A 104 -15.34 -11.26 -6.52
N LYS A 105 -16.62 -11.14 -6.91
CA LYS A 105 -17.35 -12.20 -7.62
C LYS A 105 -17.23 -12.05 -9.14
N THR A 106 -17.38 -10.84 -9.67
CA THR A 106 -17.37 -10.60 -11.11
C THR A 106 -15.97 -10.67 -11.72
N LYS A 107 -14.94 -10.41 -10.91
CA LYS A 107 -13.52 -10.32 -11.32
C LYS A 107 -13.26 -9.32 -12.44
N HIS A 108 -14.20 -8.43 -12.67
CA HIS A 108 -14.17 -7.45 -13.73
C HIS A 108 -14.75 -6.13 -13.22
N ALA A 109 -14.09 -5.03 -13.56
CA ALA A 109 -14.58 -3.69 -13.28
C ALA A 109 -14.18 -2.73 -14.41
N THR A 110 -15.08 -1.80 -14.73
CA THR A 110 -14.79 -0.64 -15.56
C THR A 110 -15.01 0.61 -14.74
N ALA A 111 -14.12 1.58 -14.87
CA ALA A 111 -14.24 2.86 -14.19
C ALA A 111 -13.94 4.02 -15.14
N ARG A 112 -14.63 5.16 -14.94
CA ARG A 112 -14.34 6.40 -15.66
C ARG A 112 -13.24 7.17 -14.95
N LEU A 113 -12.28 7.69 -15.70
CA LEU A 113 -11.24 8.54 -15.13
C LEU A 113 -11.82 9.90 -14.76
N THR A 114 -11.40 10.43 -13.61
CA THR A 114 -11.87 11.71 -13.07
C THR A 114 -10.79 12.39 -12.23
N ARG A 115 -10.93 13.71 -12.07
CA ARG A 115 -10.20 14.52 -11.07
C ARG A 115 -11.01 14.80 -9.81
N MET A 116 -12.28 14.39 -9.80
CA MET A 116 -13.20 14.58 -8.68
C MET A 116 -12.97 13.51 -7.61
N PRO A 117 -13.51 13.69 -6.39
CA PRO A 117 -13.50 12.65 -5.37
C PRO A 117 -14.00 11.32 -5.92
N LEU A 118 -13.28 10.24 -5.60
CA LEU A 118 -13.61 8.91 -6.12
C LEU A 118 -14.91 8.39 -5.51
N GLN A 119 -15.69 7.73 -6.38
CA GLN A 119 -16.91 7.02 -6.08
C GLN A 119 -16.89 5.72 -6.85
N VAL A 120 -17.74 4.77 -6.49
CA VAL A 120 -17.85 3.49 -7.19
C VAL A 120 -18.03 3.72 -8.70
N GLY A 121 -17.19 3.06 -9.50
CA GLY A 121 -17.16 3.21 -10.96
C GLY A 121 -16.34 4.42 -11.45
N LEU A 122 -15.64 5.11 -10.56
CA LEU A 122 -14.68 6.16 -10.88
C LEU A 122 -13.26 5.75 -10.50
N ALA A 123 -12.30 6.29 -11.25
CA ALA A 123 -10.88 6.09 -11.03
C ALA A 123 -10.09 7.38 -11.27
N SER A 124 -8.90 7.46 -10.71
CA SER A 124 -7.91 8.48 -11.01
C SER A 124 -6.66 7.81 -11.57
N ALA A 125 -6.07 8.39 -12.61
CA ALA A 125 -4.74 8.01 -13.09
C ALA A 125 -3.81 9.22 -13.00
N GLU A 126 -2.61 8.99 -12.49
CA GLU A 126 -1.61 10.01 -12.20
C GLU A 126 -0.26 9.63 -12.79
N LEU A 127 0.43 10.60 -13.40
CA LEU A 127 1.84 10.52 -13.74
C LEU A 127 2.59 11.62 -13.00
N ARG A 128 3.66 11.25 -12.30
CA ARG A 128 4.50 12.17 -11.55
C ARG A 128 5.94 12.09 -12.05
N GLY A 129 6.45 13.24 -12.49
CA GLY A 129 7.87 13.40 -12.81
C GLY A 129 8.75 13.41 -11.55
N PRO A 130 10.08 13.31 -11.70
CA PRO A 130 11.02 13.42 -10.57
C PRO A 130 10.97 14.82 -9.91
N SER A 131 10.48 15.83 -10.64
CA SER A 131 10.20 17.17 -10.16
C SER A 131 8.93 17.71 -10.83
N GLY A 132 8.22 18.59 -10.12
CA GLY A 132 6.99 19.23 -10.62
C GLY A 132 5.70 18.63 -10.05
N PRO A 133 4.56 19.28 -10.35
CA PRO A 133 3.25 18.78 -9.92
C PRO A 133 2.87 17.52 -10.70
N PRO A 134 2.03 16.66 -10.11
CA PRO A 134 1.52 15.50 -10.81
C PRO A 134 0.53 15.87 -11.92
N THR A 135 0.56 15.10 -13.00
CA THR A 135 -0.43 15.18 -14.09
C THR A 135 -1.52 14.15 -13.82
N LEU A 136 -2.77 14.62 -13.77
CA LEU A 136 -3.96 13.77 -13.56
C LEU A 136 -4.79 13.67 -14.84
N ALA A 137 -5.22 12.44 -15.15
CA ALA A 137 -6.19 12.19 -16.21
C ALA A 137 -7.49 12.95 -15.94
N SER A 138 -7.98 13.68 -16.94
CA SER A 138 -9.24 14.43 -16.84
C SER A 138 -10.45 13.65 -17.36
N ASP A 139 -10.23 12.75 -18.31
CA ASP A 139 -11.20 11.86 -18.91
C ASP A 139 -10.53 10.54 -19.31
N GLY A 140 -11.34 9.55 -19.67
CA GLY A 140 -10.88 8.23 -20.09
C GLY A 140 -11.54 7.08 -19.33
N THR A 141 -11.00 5.89 -19.53
CA THR A 141 -11.53 4.65 -18.95
C THR A 141 -10.41 3.79 -18.39
N LEU A 142 -10.67 3.23 -17.21
CA LEU A 142 -9.94 2.09 -16.67
C LEU A 142 -10.79 0.83 -16.88
N GLU A 143 -10.16 -0.23 -17.37
CA GLU A 143 -10.70 -1.58 -17.43
C GLU A 143 -9.81 -2.49 -16.59
N LEU A 144 -10.42 -3.30 -15.72
CA LEU A 144 -9.75 -4.22 -14.81
C LEU A 144 -10.32 -5.62 -14.97
N ASN A 145 -9.45 -6.61 -15.07
CA ASN A 145 -9.78 -8.02 -15.09
C ASN A 145 -8.88 -8.76 -14.11
N VAL A 146 -9.44 -9.74 -13.39
CA VAL A 146 -8.70 -10.57 -12.44
C VAL A 146 -8.90 -12.04 -12.79
N THR A 147 -7.81 -12.77 -13.00
CA THR A 147 -7.84 -14.22 -13.27
C THR A 147 -7.01 -14.91 -12.21
N GLY A 148 -7.66 -15.68 -11.33
CA GLY A 148 -7.02 -16.21 -10.12
C GLY A 148 -6.43 -15.08 -9.28
N ARG A 149 -5.09 -15.06 -9.19
CA ARG A 149 -4.31 -14.05 -8.45
C ARG A 149 -3.60 -13.04 -9.35
N GLU A 150 -3.91 -12.99 -10.63
CA GLU A 150 -3.32 -12.05 -11.57
C GLU A 150 -4.33 -10.99 -11.97
N VAL A 151 -3.88 -9.73 -12.01
CA VAL A 151 -4.63 -8.58 -12.49
C VAL A 151 -4.09 -8.20 -13.85
N HIS A 152 -4.99 -7.96 -14.79
CA HIS A 152 -4.72 -7.24 -16.02
C HIS A 152 -5.57 -5.97 -16.05
N GLY A 153 -4.93 -4.83 -16.33
CA GLY A 153 -5.60 -3.54 -16.39
C GLY A 153 -5.21 -2.73 -17.62
N THR A 154 -6.14 -1.92 -18.10
CA THR A 154 -5.91 -1.00 -19.21
C THR A 154 -6.51 0.35 -18.89
N VAL A 155 -5.68 1.39 -18.95
CA VAL A 155 -6.04 2.80 -18.82
C VAL A 155 -5.99 3.41 -20.21
N ARG A 156 -7.12 3.91 -20.70
CA ARG A 156 -7.25 4.59 -22.01
C ARG A 156 -7.63 6.04 -21.78
N THR A 157 -6.79 6.96 -22.22
CA THR A 157 -7.00 8.42 -22.07
C THR A 157 -6.58 9.13 -23.36
N LYS A 158 -6.96 10.41 -23.52
CA LYS A 158 -6.45 11.24 -24.62
C LYS A 158 -5.01 11.70 -24.40
N ASP A 159 -4.57 11.73 -23.15
CA ASP A 159 -3.19 11.95 -22.77
C ASP A 159 -2.44 10.61 -22.90
N ALA A 160 -1.56 10.54 -23.90
CA ALA A 160 -0.80 9.33 -24.22
C ALA A 160 0.13 8.93 -23.06
N ASP A 161 0.66 9.92 -22.33
CA ASP A 161 1.61 9.70 -21.24
C ASP A 161 0.94 9.03 -20.02
N LEU A 162 -0.39 9.15 -19.92
CA LEU A 162 -1.22 8.51 -18.90
C LEU A 162 -1.87 7.21 -19.36
N SER A 163 -1.87 6.93 -20.66
CA SER A 163 -2.39 5.68 -21.20
C SER A 163 -1.44 4.53 -20.86
N ALA A 164 -1.99 3.43 -20.37
CA ALA A 164 -1.18 2.35 -19.82
C ALA A 164 -1.87 0.99 -19.93
N THR A 165 -1.07 -0.06 -20.04
CA THR A 165 -1.47 -1.43 -19.72
C THR A 165 -0.64 -1.93 -18.57
N PHE A 166 -1.24 -2.67 -17.63
CA PHE A 166 -0.50 -3.28 -16.54
C PHE A 166 -0.95 -4.70 -16.27
N GLU A 167 0.01 -5.51 -15.82
CA GLU A 167 -0.22 -6.90 -15.50
C GLU A 167 0.66 -7.32 -14.32
N GLY A 168 0.11 -8.12 -13.41
CA GLY A 168 0.88 -8.76 -12.36
C GLY A 168 0.03 -9.22 -11.17
N PRO A 169 0.66 -9.59 -10.04
CA PRO A 169 -0.05 -10.23 -8.94
C PRO A 169 -1.00 -9.28 -8.20
N LEU A 170 -2.13 -9.82 -7.74
CA LEU A 170 -3.06 -9.19 -6.83
C LEU A 170 -2.66 -9.46 -5.37
N SER A 171 -2.48 -8.40 -4.60
CA SER A 171 -2.45 -8.43 -3.13
C SER A 171 -3.77 -7.89 -2.57
N VAL A 172 -4.21 -8.46 -1.44
CA VAL A 172 -5.47 -8.07 -0.80
C VAL A 172 -5.16 -7.57 0.62
N GLU A 173 -5.48 -6.32 0.87
CA GLU A 173 -5.27 -5.62 2.13
C GLU A 173 -6.64 -5.33 2.77
N CYS A 174 -6.84 -5.79 4.00
CA CYS A 174 -8.11 -5.63 4.70
C CYS A 174 -7.97 -4.64 5.85
N MET A 175 -8.83 -3.64 5.89
CA MET A 175 -9.08 -2.77 7.03
C MET A 175 -10.38 -3.22 7.71
N VAL A 176 -10.33 -3.56 9.00
CA VAL A 176 -11.48 -4.05 9.77
C VAL A 176 -11.70 -3.20 11.02
N PRO A 177 -12.93 -3.13 11.56
CA PRO A 177 -13.16 -2.52 12.86
C PRO A 177 -12.25 -3.14 13.93
N ALA A 178 -11.58 -2.31 14.73
CA ALA A 178 -10.62 -2.80 15.73
C ALA A 178 -11.23 -3.80 16.73
N ALA A 179 -12.54 -3.70 17.00
CA ALA A 179 -13.28 -4.62 17.85
C ALA A 179 -13.27 -6.07 17.33
N TRP A 180 -13.13 -6.28 16.01
CA TRP A 180 -13.10 -7.63 15.42
C TRP A 180 -11.79 -8.37 15.64
N LEU A 181 -10.69 -7.65 15.95
CA LEU A 181 -9.38 -8.24 16.17
C LEU A 181 -9.17 -8.74 17.62
N GLN A 182 -10.09 -8.47 18.54
CA GLN A 182 -9.93 -8.75 19.98
C GLN A 182 -10.39 -10.16 20.43
N GLY A 183 -10.77 -11.06 19.50
CA GLY A 183 -11.02 -12.49 19.80
C GLY A 183 -12.49 -12.88 20.03
N PRO A 184 -12.80 -14.19 20.07
CA PRO A 184 -14.14 -14.75 19.86
C PRO A 184 -15.02 -14.70 21.13
N ASP A 185 -16.35 -14.62 20.94
CA ASP A 185 -17.42 -14.64 21.95
C ASP A 185 -17.52 -13.47 22.94
N THR A 186 -18.12 -12.35 22.51
CA THR A 186 -18.84 -11.43 23.43
C THR A 186 -20.12 -10.86 22.79
N HIS A 187 -20.88 -11.70 22.08
CA HIS A 187 -22.30 -11.44 21.84
C HIS A 187 -23.12 -12.67 22.22
N ALA A 188 -23.30 -12.87 23.53
CA ALA A 188 -24.55 -13.32 24.15
C ALA A 188 -24.33 -13.52 25.67
N SER A 189 -24.68 -12.51 26.47
CA SER A 189 -25.16 -12.78 27.83
C SER A 189 -26.54 -12.13 27.94
N PRO A 190 -27.63 -12.90 28.12
CA PRO A 190 -28.97 -12.35 28.23
C PRO A 190 -29.20 -11.88 29.67
N GLY A 191 -29.38 -10.58 29.85
CA GLY A 191 -30.00 -10.02 31.06
C GLY A 191 -29.08 -9.19 31.94
N ALA A 192 -28.96 -7.90 31.62
CA ALA A 192 -28.89 -6.83 32.62
C ALA A 192 -29.40 -5.53 31.99
N PRO A 193 -30.39 -4.83 32.57
CA PRO A 193 -30.91 -3.61 31.99
C PRO A 193 -30.17 -2.35 32.49
N VAL A 194 -30.14 -1.33 31.61
CA VAL A 194 -29.95 0.14 31.87
C VAL A 194 -28.47 0.63 31.98
N PRO A 195 -28.09 1.87 31.54
CA PRO A 195 -28.86 3.01 31.01
C PRO A 195 -28.53 3.49 29.59
N VAL A 196 -29.51 4.19 28.99
CA VAL A 196 -29.35 5.04 27.81
C VAL A 196 -28.41 6.20 28.11
N ALA A 197 -27.26 6.22 27.45
CA ALA A 197 -26.42 7.41 27.29
C ALA A 197 -26.35 7.74 25.79
N PRO A 198 -26.35 9.03 25.40
CA PRO A 198 -26.42 9.43 24.00
C PRO A 198 -25.23 8.86 23.23
N SER A 199 -25.53 8.24 22.10
CA SER A 199 -24.55 7.72 21.16
C SER A 199 -23.78 8.88 20.54
N SER A 200 -22.77 9.36 21.27
CA SER A 200 -21.74 10.22 20.71
C SER A 200 -20.94 9.36 19.75
N ALA A 201 -21.09 9.66 18.46
CA ALA A 201 -20.37 9.12 17.33
C ALA A 201 -18.90 8.77 17.67
N ARG A 202 -18.67 7.53 18.09
CA ARG A 202 -17.33 6.93 17.99
C ARG A 202 -17.20 6.60 16.52
N GLY A 203 -16.41 7.39 15.80
CA GLY A 203 -15.95 6.98 14.47
C GLY A 203 -15.38 5.58 14.61
N SER A 204 -16.01 4.60 13.96
CA SER A 204 -15.55 3.21 13.98
C SER A 204 -14.13 3.21 13.42
N THR A 205 -13.16 3.00 14.31
CA THR A 205 -11.75 3.05 13.92
C THR A 205 -11.43 1.73 13.23
N VAL A 206 -11.21 1.79 11.92
CA VAL A 206 -10.73 0.65 11.13
C VAL A 206 -9.21 0.54 11.24
N VAL A 207 -8.72 -0.69 11.28
CA VAL A 207 -7.30 -1.02 11.43
C VAL A 207 -6.93 -2.16 10.48
N PRO A 208 -5.66 -2.27 10.04
CA PRO A 208 -5.24 -3.37 9.18
C PRO A 208 -5.41 -4.72 9.88
N ASP A 209 -5.99 -5.70 9.19
CA ASP A 209 -5.95 -7.11 9.57
C ASP A 209 -4.68 -7.75 9.01
N GLU A 210 -3.53 -7.38 9.58
CA GLU A 210 -2.19 -7.83 9.15
C GLU A 210 -2.06 -9.36 9.14
N ALA A 211 -2.71 -10.02 10.11
CA ALA A 211 -2.67 -11.47 10.23
C ALA A 211 -3.68 -12.18 9.31
N GLY A 212 -4.60 -11.44 8.67
CA GLY A 212 -5.70 -11.98 7.87
C GLY A 212 -6.60 -12.93 8.67
N THR A 213 -6.73 -12.68 9.97
CA THR A 213 -7.36 -13.63 10.91
C THR A 213 -8.87 -13.49 10.92
N THR A 214 -9.41 -12.33 10.56
CA THR A 214 -10.86 -12.09 10.57
C THR A 214 -11.56 -12.92 9.51
N ALA A 215 -12.66 -13.59 9.90
CA ALA A 215 -13.42 -14.47 9.00
C ALA A 215 -13.87 -13.78 7.71
N ARG A 216 -14.31 -12.50 7.77
CA ARG A 216 -14.72 -11.73 6.58
C ARG A 216 -13.56 -11.45 5.63
N CYS A 217 -12.39 -11.06 6.14
CA CYS A 217 -11.20 -10.84 5.31
C CYS A 217 -10.74 -12.16 4.66
N ARG A 218 -10.73 -13.26 5.42
CA ARG A 218 -10.38 -14.58 4.89
C ARG A 218 -11.33 -15.00 3.78
N ALA A 219 -12.64 -14.94 4.02
CA ALA A 219 -13.66 -15.29 3.04
C ALA A 219 -13.55 -14.47 1.75
N LEU A 220 -13.19 -13.19 1.85
CA LEU A 220 -12.95 -12.36 0.67
C LEU A 220 -11.67 -12.78 -0.08
N LYS A 221 -10.57 -13.04 0.64
CA LYS A 221 -9.31 -13.53 0.05
C LYS A 221 -9.49 -14.87 -0.68
N GLU A 222 -10.32 -15.77 -0.17
CA GLU A 222 -10.65 -17.04 -0.83
C GLU A 222 -11.26 -16.85 -2.23
N GLN A 223 -11.97 -15.74 -2.48
CA GLN A 223 -12.58 -15.53 -3.79
C GLN A 223 -11.53 -15.36 -4.89
N PHE A 224 -10.29 -14.98 -4.56
CA PHE A 224 -9.20 -14.71 -5.51
C PHE A 224 -8.16 -15.82 -5.54
N ARG A 225 -8.42 -16.99 -4.93
CA ARG A 225 -7.51 -18.13 -5.01
C ARG A 225 -7.61 -18.88 -6.32
#